data_AF-A0A962M206-F1
#
_entry.id   AF-A0A962M206-F1
#
_cell.length_a   1.000
_cell.length_b   1.000
_cell.length_c   1.000
_cell.angle_alpha   90.00
_cell.angle_beta   90.00
_cell.angle_gamma   90.00
#
_symmetry.space_group_name_H-M   'P 1'
#
loop_
_entity.id
_entity.type
_entity.pdbx_description
1 polymer ?
#
loop_
_entity_poly.entity_id
_entity_poly.type
_entity_poly.pdbx_seq_one_letter_code
_entity_poly.pdbx_strand_id
1 'polypeptide(L)'
;MQPLAHFSEHLAGLIPAVGSDDFPNLLVAMLKQLVHCDDATVIVYPGTDLPVIEYFEIPEGAGKSTLDVYVKGAFLLDPFYLAATRERAFGV
;
A
#
# COMPACT_ATOMS: atom_id res chain seq x y z
N MET A 1 -15.06 -15.04 -15.49
CA MET A 1 -15.77 -13.78 -15.14
C MET A 1 -15.17 -12.64 -15.96
N GLN A 2 -15.96 -11.65 -16.38
CA GLN A 2 -15.41 -10.48 -17.08
C GLN A 2 -14.53 -9.68 -16.09
N PRO A 3 -13.31 -9.24 -16.45
CA PRO A 3 -12.40 -8.54 -15.52
C PRO A 3 -13.03 -7.32 -14.86
N LEU A 4 -13.81 -6.56 -15.61
CA LEU A 4 -14.53 -5.39 -15.11
C LEU A 4 -15.61 -5.77 -14.08
N ALA A 5 -16.34 -6.87 -14.30
CA ALA A 5 -17.36 -7.32 -13.36
C ALA A 5 -16.72 -7.75 -12.03
N HIS A 6 -15.62 -8.52 -12.10
CA HIS A 6 -14.86 -8.94 -10.93
C HIS A 6 -14.30 -7.76 -10.15
N PHE A 7 -13.71 -6.78 -10.83
CA PHE A 7 -13.26 -5.53 -10.22
C PHE A 7 -14.41 -4.77 -9.55
N SER A 8 -15.55 -4.64 -10.24
CA SER A 8 -16.71 -3.88 -9.75
C SER A 8 -17.32 -4.49 -8.49
N GLU A 9 -17.38 -5.82 -8.42
CA GLU A 9 -17.87 -6.55 -7.23
C GLU A 9 -17.00 -6.27 -6.00
N HIS A 10 -15.68 -6.32 -6.13
CA HIS A 10 -14.77 -6.04 -5.01
C HIS A 10 -14.78 -4.57 -4.64
N LEU A 11 -14.82 -3.67 -5.63
CA LEU A 11 -14.89 -2.24 -5.39
C LEU A 11 -16.15 -1.84 -4.62
N ALA A 12 -17.30 -2.45 -4.94
CA ALA A 12 -18.55 -2.21 -4.23
C ALA A 12 -18.46 -2.57 -2.74
N GLY A 13 -17.69 -3.60 -2.39
CA GLY A 13 -17.40 -3.97 -0.99
C GLY A 13 -16.40 -3.05 -0.30
N LEU A 14 -15.49 -2.44 -1.05
CA LEU A 14 -14.46 -1.53 -0.52
C LEU A 14 -14.98 -0.12 -0.21
N ILE A 15 -15.87 0.41 -1.05
CA ILE A 15 -16.38 1.80 -0.94
C ILE A 15 -16.93 2.13 0.47
N PRO A 16 -17.75 1.28 1.12
CA PRO A 16 -18.28 1.57 2.45
C PRO A 16 -17.22 1.70 3.54
N ALA A 17 -16.03 1.12 3.34
CA ALA A 17 -14.94 1.18 4.32
C ALA A 17 -14.11 2.47 4.22
N VAL A 18 -14.33 3.31 3.20
CA VAL A 18 -13.58 4.57 3.04
C VAL A 18 -13.69 5.44 4.30
N GLY A 19 -12.53 5.85 4.82
CA GLY A 19 -12.43 6.65 6.06
C GLY A 19 -12.47 5.85 7.35
N SER A 20 -12.53 4.52 7.27
CA SER A 20 -12.36 3.62 8.42
C SER A 20 -10.96 3.03 8.48
N ASP A 21 -10.55 2.57 9.66
CA ASP A 21 -9.27 1.89 9.89
C ASP A 21 -9.17 0.54 9.13
N ASP A 22 -10.31 -0.02 8.70
CA ASP A 22 -10.36 -1.27 7.93
C ASP A 22 -10.07 -1.06 6.43
N PHE A 23 -10.06 0.18 5.95
CA PHE A 23 -9.89 0.48 4.53
C PHE A 23 -8.60 -0.09 3.93
N PRO A 24 -7.39 0.09 4.53
CA PRO A 24 -6.16 -0.42 3.95
C PRO A 24 -6.16 -1.95 3.83
N ASN A 25 -6.69 -2.65 4.83
CA ASN A 25 -6.83 -4.11 4.83
C ASN A 25 -7.71 -4.58 3.65
N LEU A 26 -8.90 -3.98 3.50
CA LEU A 26 -9.84 -4.35 2.44
C LEU A 26 -9.34 -3.97 1.05
N LEU A 27 -8.60 -2.87 0.93
CA LEU A 27 -7.96 -2.45 -0.32
C LEU A 27 -6.93 -3.49 -0.78
N VAL A 28 -6.03 -3.91 0.10
CA VAL A 28 -5.03 -4.93 -0.22
C VAL A 28 -5.69 -6.27 -0.54
N ALA A 29 -6.71 -6.66 0.23
CA ALA A 29 -7.46 -7.89 -0.02
C ALA A 29 -8.08 -7.88 -1.43
N MET A 30 -8.70 -6.76 -1.85
CA MET A 30 -9.21 -6.61 -3.21
C MET A 30 -8.10 -6.74 -4.25
N LEU A 31 -6.98 -6.03 -4.10
CA LEU A 31 -5.89 -6.06 -5.09
C LEU A 31 -5.35 -7.48 -5.28
N LYS A 32 -5.21 -8.26 -4.19
CA LYS A 32 -4.78 -9.66 -4.24
C LYS A 32 -5.75 -10.60 -4.97
N GLN A 33 -7.04 -10.25 -5.05
CA GLN A 33 -7.99 -11.01 -5.89
C GLN A 33 -7.81 -10.69 -7.39
N LEU A 34 -7.29 -9.51 -7.72
CA LEU A 34 -7.16 -9.03 -9.10
C LEU A 34 -5.80 -9.35 -9.73
N VAL A 35 -4.73 -9.36 -8.93
CA VAL A 35 -3.36 -9.62 -9.37
C VAL A 35 -2.65 -10.49 -8.34
N HIS A 36 -1.76 -11.36 -8.83
CA HIS A 36 -0.89 -12.13 -7.95
C HIS A 36 0.07 -11.18 -7.22
N CYS A 37 -0.06 -11.12 -5.90
CA CYS A 37 0.70 -10.24 -5.02
C CYS A 37 1.03 -11.00 -3.74
N ASP A 38 2.31 -11.27 -3.55
CA ASP A 38 2.83 -12.07 -2.43
C ASP A 38 2.96 -11.25 -1.15
N ASP A 39 3.28 -9.96 -1.29
CA ASP A 39 3.44 -9.00 -0.18
C ASP A 39 2.89 -7.62 -0.60
N ALA A 40 2.28 -6.92 0.35
CA ALA A 40 1.73 -5.59 0.16
C ALA A 40 1.99 -4.69 1.36
N THR A 41 2.40 -3.44 1.08
CA THR A 41 2.56 -2.39 2.09
C THR A 41 1.95 -1.11 1.54
N VAL A 42 1.17 -0.42 2.37
CA VAL A 42 0.63 0.92 2.08
C VAL A 42 1.44 1.94 2.88
N ILE A 43 2.14 2.82 2.16
CA ILE A 43 3.01 3.85 2.73
C ILE A 43 2.51 5.21 2.26
N VAL A 44 2.37 6.15 3.20
CA VAL A 44 2.03 7.54 2.93
C VAL A 44 3.28 8.40 3.12
N TYR A 45 3.62 9.21 2.10
CA TYR A 45 4.70 10.19 2.17
C TYR A 45 4.11 11.59 2.38
N PRO A 46 4.15 12.18 3.60
CA PRO A 46 3.50 13.45 3.89
C PRO A 46 4.30 14.68 3.38
N GLY A 47 5.09 14.52 2.33
CA GLY A 47 6.00 15.56 1.83
C GLY A 47 7.28 15.63 2.65
N THR A 48 7.33 16.49 3.67
CA THR A 48 8.55 16.75 4.46
C THR A 48 8.66 15.91 5.74
N ASP A 49 7.58 15.22 6.13
CA ASP A 49 7.57 14.37 7.32
C ASP A 49 8.03 12.93 7.00
N LEU A 50 8.27 12.16 8.06
CA LEU A 50 8.62 10.75 7.92
C LEU A 50 7.47 9.94 7.27
N PRO A 51 7.78 8.87 6.51
CA PRO A 51 6.77 7.99 5.96
C PRO A 51 5.89 7.40 7.07
N VAL A 52 4.59 7.34 6.80
CA VAL A 52 3.61 6.66 7.65
C VAL A 52 3.27 5.33 7.01
N ILE A 53 3.32 4.25 7.78
CA ILE A 53 2.93 2.92 7.34
C ILE A 53 1.47 2.71 7.76
N GLU A 54 0.56 2.77 6.79
CA GLU A 54 -0.88 2.56 7.01
C GLU A 54 -1.24 1.07 7.01
N TYR A 55 -0.51 0.27 6.24
CA TYR A 55 -0.68 -1.18 6.19
C TYR A 55 0.66 -1.82 5.88
N PHE A 56 0.93 -2.94 6.53
CA PHE A 56 2.01 -3.84 6.15
C PHE A 56 1.62 -5.26 6.49
N GLU A 57 2.02 -6.20 5.67
CA GLU A 57 1.91 -7.61 6.03
C GLU A 57 3.08 -7.95 6.95
N ILE A 58 2.78 -8.64 8.05
CA ILE A 58 3.82 -9.27 8.87
C ILE A 58 4.13 -10.59 8.17
N PRO A 59 5.30 -10.77 7.53
CA PRO A 59 5.64 -12.05 6.96
C PRO A 59 5.74 -13.07 8.10
N GLU A 60 5.07 -14.21 7.96
CA GLU A 60 5.17 -15.30 8.94
C GLU A 60 6.66 -15.68 9.13
N GLY A 61 7.20 -15.45 10.34
CA GLY A 61 8.58 -15.76 10.70
C GLY A 61 9.58 -14.60 10.67
N ALA A 62 9.19 -13.39 10.25
CA ALA A 62 10.05 -12.21 10.32
C ALA A 62 10.02 -11.57 11.73
N GLY A 63 10.96 -11.94 12.60
CA GLY A 63 10.99 -11.50 14.00
C GLY A 63 11.20 -9.99 14.25
N LYS A 64 11.64 -9.23 13.24
CA LYS A 64 11.72 -7.75 13.25
C LYS A 64 11.37 -7.22 11.88
N SER A 65 10.42 -6.29 11.83
CA SER A 65 10.03 -5.64 10.58
C SER A 65 11.17 -4.76 10.06
N THR A 66 11.64 -5.00 8.83
CA THR A 66 12.63 -4.14 8.15
C THR A 66 12.10 -2.72 7.95
N LEU A 67 10.79 -2.51 8.10
CA LEU A 67 10.13 -1.21 8.01
C LEU A 67 10.64 -0.20 9.06
N ASP A 68 11.12 -0.65 10.22
CA ASP A 68 11.73 0.25 11.20
C ASP A 68 12.99 0.94 10.67
N VAL A 69 13.79 0.22 9.86
CA VAL A 69 14.98 0.77 9.20
C VAL A 69 14.54 1.65 8.02
N TYR A 70 13.47 1.26 7.34
CA TYR A 70 12.88 2.01 6.24
C TYR A 70 12.46 3.42 6.66
N VAL A 71 11.60 3.55 7.67
CA VAL A 71 11.07 4.83 8.16
C VAL A 71 12.18 5.73 8.73
N LYS A 72 13.25 5.15 9.28
CA LYS A 72 14.38 5.91 9.84
C LYS A 72 15.30 6.56 8.81
N GLY A 73 15.13 6.28 7.52
CA GLY A 73 15.83 7.02 6.48
C GLY A 73 16.13 6.25 5.20
N ALA A 74 15.98 4.92 5.17
CA ALA A 74 16.21 4.16 3.94
C ALA A 74 15.20 4.55 2.83
N PHE A 75 14.02 5.04 3.21
CA PHE A 75 13.02 5.56 2.26
C PHE A 75 13.55 6.70 1.37
N LEU A 76 14.58 7.45 1.80
CA LEU A 76 15.19 8.52 0.99
C LEU A 76 15.85 7.99 -0.29
N LEU A 77 16.15 6.69 -0.33
CA LEU A 77 16.73 5.99 -1.49
C LEU A 77 15.70 5.17 -2.26
N ASP A 78 14.45 5.13 -1.79
CA ASP A 78 13.39 4.36 -2.43
C ASP A 78 12.96 5.05 -3.74
N PRO A 79 12.97 4.35 -4.88
CA PRO A 79 12.53 4.92 -6.16
C PRO A 79 11.08 5.42 -6.13
N PHE A 80 10.17 4.80 -5.38
CA PHE A 80 8.78 5.26 -5.25
C PHE A 80 8.69 6.57 -4.46
N TYR A 81 9.48 6.72 -3.40
CA TYR A 81 9.57 7.99 -2.67
C TYR A 81 10.16 9.11 -3.55
N LEU A 82 11.24 8.81 -4.28
CA LEU A 82 11.87 9.78 -5.19
C LEU A 82 10.94 10.18 -6.32
N ALA A 83 10.24 9.23 -6.94
CA ALA A 83 9.25 9.49 -7.98
C ALA A 83 8.12 10.40 -7.46
N ALA A 84 7.55 10.07 -6.30
CA ALA A 84 6.45 10.83 -5.70
C ALA A 84 6.85 12.25 -5.28
N THR A 85 8.06 12.44 -4.72
CA THR A 85 8.47 13.71 -4.10
C THR A 85 9.30 14.62 -4.99
N ARG A 86 10.21 14.07 -5.80
CA ARG A 86 11.10 14.86 -6.67
C ARG A 86 10.54 15.02 -8.06
N GLU A 87 10.13 13.91 -8.65
CA GLU A 87 9.66 13.87 -10.04
C GLU A 87 8.18 14.25 -10.13
N ARG A 88 7.46 14.18 -9.00
CA ARG A 88 5.99 14.30 -8.94
C ARG A 88 5.32 13.39 -9.97
N ALA A 89 5.93 12.22 -10.17
CA ALA A 89 5.43 11.18 -11.03
C ALA A 89 4.57 10.25 -10.18
N PHE A 90 3.34 10.07 -10.62
CA PHE A 90 2.38 9.13 -10.05
C PHE A 90 1.95 8.18 -11.18
N GLY A 91 1.02 7.25 -10.92
CA GLY A 91 0.55 6.29 -11.93
C GLY A 91 0.33 6.88 -13.33
N VAL A 92 0.51 6.04 -14.36
CA VAL A 92 0.52 6.39 -15.79
C VAL A 92 -0.67 7.25 -16.20
#